data_AF-A0AAV4GWJ8-F1
#
_entry.id   AF-A0AAV4GWJ8-F1
#
_cell.length_a   1.000
_cell.length_b   1.000
_cell.length_c   1.000
_cell.angle_alpha   90.00
_cell.angle_beta   90.00
_cell.angle_gamma   90.00
#
_symmetry.space_group_name_H-M   'P 1'
#
loop_
_entity.id
_entity.type
_entity.pdbx_description
1 polymer ?
#
loop_
_entity_poly.entity_id
_entity_poly.type
_entity_poly.pdbx_seq_one_letter_code
_entity_poly.pdbx_strand_id
1 'polypeptide(L)'
;MRDVLMQEFHYKHLKVSIQGDVDSAKSLTSFTFEPEDESDSDQEDQDKPDSKRRRKSQETRKLEKKNRVLKKHPLCVVLELLSGGDADLQLTFYYCLALNIITVDVKVASEAKLKTSCVSGGDLLSPDQILDELYPGDHGNESPNVANHYELKRHGLQEMSTYIPLIGRPYLWCQWMGGLQFLKREVDKSGQDAGSDEGDKEDSSLTTVRAKHSVSAANMQRTITLLRERMRARLCLLEQLSSLERGIIPISTELLKMYPAKINSHLSSWKRSTFEDLSQLPQASRFITAGLVRESDSVFVASIDRGSAKLTAHVVLTANCPQVAPLFVLDIVYHSHRTALLDVHVKEMEEEVNLHYPELILVPALTESKPAPGSTSSSLTARQGRRELAHAKARDQLLPGQVQRLLMCLDVYLETDTPASSAVPLEIPQEKMMPRTSRGPSRAKPYKYVPELGIFTHRC
;
A
#
# COMPACT_ATOMS: atom_id res chain seq x y z
N MET A 1 -1.30 19.65 -16.91
CA MET A 1 -0.50 18.44 -16.59
C MET A 1 0.78 18.36 -17.43
N ARG A 2 0.74 18.15 -18.76
CA ARG A 2 1.97 18.04 -19.59
C ARG A 2 2.90 19.25 -19.47
N ASP A 3 2.36 20.46 -19.60
CA ASP A 3 3.20 21.67 -19.64
C ASP A 3 3.91 21.92 -18.30
N VAL A 4 3.24 21.63 -17.19
CA VAL A 4 3.82 21.66 -15.83
C VAL A 4 4.95 20.63 -15.71
N LEU A 5 4.71 19.39 -16.14
CA LEU A 5 5.73 18.34 -16.13
C LEU A 5 6.96 18.73 -16.97
N MET A 6 6.76 19.39 -18.12
CA MET A 6 7.86 19.78 -19.00
C MET A 6 8.61 21.04 -18.52
N GLN A 7 7.94 21.97 -17.84
CA GLN A 7 8.55 23.20 -17.31
C GLN A 7 9.34 22.96 -16.01
N GLU A 8 8.83 22.10 -15.11
CA GLU A 8 9.43 21.89 -13.80
C GLU A 8 10.48 20.76 -13.77
N PHE A 9 10.45 19.82 -14.73
CA PHE A 9 11.27 18.60 -14.68
C PHE A 9 12.21 18.45 -15.88
N HIS A 10 13.47 18.85 -15.72
CA HIS A 10 14.59 18.31 -16.50
C HIS A 10 15.05 16.98 -15.87
N TYR A 11 14.30 15.89 -16.03
CA TYR A 11 14.69 14.58 -15.49
C TYR A 11 14.88 13.53 -16.57
N LYS A 12 16.10 13.00 -16.69
CA LYS A 12 16.48 11.88 -17.59
C LYS A 12 15.64 10.60 -17.41
N HIS A 13 14.81 10.52 -16.37
CA HIS A 13 14.05 9.34 -15.95
C HIS A 13 12.53 9.57 -15.93
N LEU A 14 12.05 10.56 -16.69
CA LEU A 14 10.64 10.90 -16.81
C LEU A 14 10.32 11.19 -18.28
N LYS A 15 9.30 10.55 -18.83
CA LYS A 15 8.85 10.81 -20.20
C LYS A 15 7.34 11.05 -20.23
N VAL A 16 6.93 12.07 -20.98
CA VAL A 16 5.52 12.49 -21.08
C VAL A 16 5.16 12.57 -22.56
N SER A 17 4.02 11.99 -22.93
CA SER A 17 3.47 12.08 -24.28
C SER A 17 1.96 12.30 -24.27
N ILE A 18 1.43 12.89 -25.34
CA ILE A 18 -0.01 12.96 -25.60
C ILE A 18 -0.29 11.94 -26.69
N GLN A 19 -1.28 11.09 -26.47
CA GLN A 19 -1.70 10.06 -27.42
C GLN A 19 -3.19 10.19 -27.69
N GLY A 20 -3.65 9.70 -28.85
CA GLY A 20 -5.06 9.70 -29.22
C GLY A 20 -5.34 10.36 -30.56
N ASP A 21 -6.63 10.48 -30.88
CA ASP A 21 -7.10 11.03 -32.15
C ASP A 21 -7.37 12.54 -32.04
N VAL A 22 -6.56 13.31 -32.75
CA VAL A 22 -6.61 14.78 -32.79
C VAL A 22 -7.85 15.29 -33.52
N ASP A 23 -8.33 14.59 -34.54
CA ASP A 23 -9.46 15.05 -35.33
C ASP A 23 -10.78 14.81 -34.58
N SER A 24 -10.90 13.66 -33.91
CA SER A 24 -11.97 13.44 -32.92
C SER A 24 -11.95 14.50 -31.82
N ALA A 25 -10.78 14.91 -31.33
CA ALA A 25 -10.65 15.95 -30.30
C ALA A 25 -11.13 17.33 -30.77
N LYS A 26 -10.79 17.72 -32.01
CA LYS A 26 -11.27 18.99 -32.60
C LYS A 26 -12.78 19.04 -32.75
N SER A 27 -13.43 17.90 -32.96
CA SER A 27 -14.89 17.83 -33.08
C SER A 27 -15.65 17.94 -31.74
N LEU A 28 -14.94 17.88 -30.60
CA LEU A 28 -15.54 17.96 -29.26
C LEU A 28 -15.61 19.37 -28.69
N THR A 29 -14.97 20.37 -29.31
CA THR A 29 -15.11 21.77 -28.88
C THR A 29 -16.53 22.32 -29.02
N SER A 30 -17.40 21.60 -29.74
CA SER A 30 -18.85 21.87 -29.86
C SER A 30 -19.72 21.01 -28.96
N PHE A 31 -19.16 20.15 -28.10
CA PHE A 31 -19.92 19.21 -27.26
C PHE A 31 -20.38 19.87 -25.95
N THR A 32 -21.54 20.52 -25.97
CA THR A 32 -22.31 20.81 -24.75
C THR A 32 -23.09 19.57 -24.34
N PHE A 33 -22.96 19.14 -23.08
CA PHE A 33 -23.84 18.12 -22.52
C PHE A 33 -25.18 18.79 -22.24
N GLU A 34 -26.02 18.92 -23.27
CA GLU A 34 -27.37 19.43 -23.05
C GLU A 34 -28.16 18.40 -22.24
N PRO A 35 -28.89 18.84 -21.20
CA PRO A 35 -29.85 17.97 -20.54
C PRO A 35 -30.88 17.58 -21.59
N GLU A 36 -30.97 16.29 -21.90
CA GLU A 36 -32.16 15.77 -22.54
C GLU A 36 -33.30 15.96 -21.54
N ASP A 37 -34.13 16.98 -21.76
CA ASP A 37 -35.43 17.09 -21.12
C ASP A 37 -36.17 15.79 -21.44
N GLU A 38 -36.42 14.98 -20.41
CA GLU A 38 -37.39 13.89 -20.47
C GLU A 38 -38.79 14.53 -20.51
N SER A 39 -39.10 15.21 -21.62
CA SER A 39 -40.47 15.58 -21.95
C SER A 39 -41.15 14.36 -22.55
N ASP A 40 -41.56 13.47 -21.67
CA ASP A 40 -42.46 12.35 -21.97
C ASP A 40 -43.88 12.91 -22.15
N SER A 41 -44.12 13.58 -23.30
CA SER A 41 -45.48 13.91 -23.71
C SER A 41 -46.04 12.71 -24.47
N ASP A 42 -46.58 11.77 -23.70
CA ASP A 42 -47.59 10.81 -24.20
C ASP A 42 -48.83 11.62 -24.61
N GLN A 43 -48.82 12.14 -25.83
CA GLN A 43 -50.02 12.65 -26.46
C GLN A 43 -50.35 11.75 -27.64
N GLU A 44 -51.34 10.89 -27.41
CA GLU A 44 -52.03 10.13 -28.44
C GLU A 44 -52.59 11.10 -29.48
N ASP A 45 -51.89 11.26 -30.60
CA ASP A 45 -52.50 11.80 -31.81
C ASP A 45 -52.33 10.79 -32.94
N GLN A 46 -53.48 10.26 -33.34
CA GLN A 46 -53.67 9.32 -34.43
C GLN A 46 -53.28 9.97 -35.76
N ASP A 47 -52.85 9.09 -36.67
CA ASP A 47 -52.74 9.31 -38.12
C ASP A 47 -51.56 10.14 -38.65
N LYS A 48 -50.46 9.43 -38.96
CA LYS A 48 -49.86 9.42 -40.32
C LYS A 48 -48.81 8.31 -40.52
N PRO A 49 -48.60 7.86 -41.78
CA PRO A 49 -48.05 6.55 -42.10
C PRO A 49 -46.52 6.54 -42.27
N ASP A 50 -45.97 5.34 -42.10
CA ASP A 50 -44.67 4.86 -42.59
C ASP A 50 -43.43 5.77 -42.41
N SER A 51 -42.81 5.62 -41.24
CA SER A 51 -41.36 5.39 -41.25
C SER A 51 -41.04 4.26 -40.28
N LYS A 52 -40.55 3.13 -40.79
CA LYS A 52 -39.99 2.02 -40.01
C LYS A 52 -38.67 2.45 -39.34
N ARG A 53 -38.71 3.47 -38.46
CA ARG A 53 -37.66 3.69 -37.48
C ARG A 53 -37.79 2.60 -36.44
N ARG A 54 -37.03 1.52 -36.64
CA ARG A 54 -36.84 0.42 -35.69
C ARG A 54 -36.66 1.00 -34.28
N ARG A 55 -37.69 0.89 -33.44
CA ARG A 55 -37.69 1.37 -32.05
C ARG A 55 -36.52 0.66 -31.36
N LYS A 56 -35.45 1.41 -31.04
CA LYS A 56 -34.26 0.85 -30.37
C LYS A 56 -34.71 0.17 -29.07
N SER A 57 -34.21 -1.04 -28.82
CA SER A 57 -34.48 -1.79 -27.58
C SER A 57 -34.15 -0.94 -26.34
N GLN A 58 -34.87 -1.16 -25.25
CA GLN A 58 -34.60 -0.50 -23.97
C GLN A 58 -33.16 -0.76 -23.50
N GLU A 59 -32.60 -1.93 -23.79
CA GLU A 59 -31.21 -2.27 -23.50
C GLU A 59 -30.21 -1.45 -24.31
N THR A 60 -30.47 -1.22 -25.61
CA THR A 60 -29.57 -0.42 -26.44
C THR A 60 -29.61 1.05 -26.05
N ARG A 61 -30.77 1.56 -25.60
CA ARG A 61 -30.88 2.91 -25.02
C ARG A 61 -30.08 3.04 -23.71
N LYS A 62 -30.16 2.06 -22.81
CA LYS A 62 -29.37 2.05 -21.56
C LYS A 62 -27.86 2.00 -21.85
N LEU A 63 -27.44 1.21 -22.83
CA LEU A 63 -26.03 1.11 -23.23
C LEU A 63 -25.53 2.41 -23.88
N GLU A 64 -26.33 3.07 -24.73
CA GLU A 64 -26.00 4.38 -25.31
C GLU A 64 -25.86 5.45 -24.23
N LYS A 65 -26.80 5.52 -23.27
CA LYS A 65 -26.72 6.42 -22.11
C LYS A 65 -25.44 6.16 -21.29
N LYS A 66 -25.14 4.89 -20.99
CA LYS A 66 -23.90 4.48 -20.29
C LYS A 66 -22.65 4.95 -21.04
N ASN A 67 -22.57 4.69 -22.34
CA ASN A 67 -21.41 5.06 -23.16
C ASN A 67 -21.26 6.58 -23.29
N ARG A 68 -22.36 7.34 -23.23
CA ARG A 68 -22.34 8.80 -23.24
C ARG A 68 -21.75 9.37 -21.96
N VAL A 69 -22.18 8.88 -20.79
CA VAL A 69 -21.70 9.36 -19.48
C VAL A 69 -20.25 8.94 -19.23
N LEU A 70 -19.88 7.71 -19.56
CA LEU A 70 -18.54 7.16 -19.33
C LEU A 70 -17.55 7.50 -20.45
N LYS A 71 -17.91 8.41 -21.37
CA LYS A 71 -17.09 8.76 -22.52
C LYS A 71 -15.77 9.43 -22.08
N LYS A 72 -14.67 8.77 -22.39
CA LYS A 72 -13.31 9.33 -22.30
C LYS A 72 -13.10 10.35 -23.42
N HIS A 73 -12.33 11.40 -23.12
CA HIS A 73 -11.78 12.29 -24.12
C HIS A 73 -10.84 11.49 -25.05
N PRO A 74 -10.86 11.75 -26.37
CA PRO A 74 -10.10 10.99 -27.37
C PRO A 74 -8.58 11.17 -27.25
N LEU A 75 -8.12 12.27 -26.65
CA LEU A 75 -6.72 12.44 -26.24
C LEU A 75 -6.52 12.04 -24.78
N CYS A 76 -5.42 11.36 -24.53
CA CYS A 76 -4.94 11.00 -23.20
C CYS A 76 -3.48 11.47 -23.00
N VAL A 77 -3.06 11.55 -21.74
CA VAL A 77 -1.68 11.85 -21.37
C VAL A 77 -1.03 10.56 -20.86
N VAL A 78 0.11 10.19 -21.43
CA VAL A 78 0.89 9.03 -20.99
C VAL A 78 2.15 9.52 -20.29
N LEU A 79 2.33 9.09 -19.05
CA LEU A 79 3.48 9.36 -18.20
C LEU A 79 4.26 8.06 -17.97
N GLU A 80 5.54 8.07 -18.29
CA GLU A 80 6.45 6.95 -18.11
C GLU A 80 7.51 7.33 -17.06
N LEU A 81 7.53 6.60 -15.95
CA LEU A 81 8.56 6.69 -14.91
C LEU A 81 9.61 5.60 -15.19
N LEU A 82 10.80 6.02 -15.58
CA LEU A 82 11.89 5.10 -15.90
C LEU A 82 12.67 4.78 -14.61
N SER A 83 12.76 3.50 -14.24
CA SER A 83 13.47 3.10 -13.02
C SER A 83 14.97 2.87 -13.24
N GLY A 84 15.45 2.90 -14.49
CA GLY A 84 16.86 2.62 -14.83
C GLY A 84 17.31 1.18 -14.52
N GLY A 85 16.35 0.26 -14.32
CA GLY A 85 16.57 -1.12 -13.89
C GLY A 85 15.45 -2.05 -14.35
N ASP A 86 14.72 -2.66 -13.40
CA ASP A 86 13.93 -3.89 -13.63
C ASP A 86 12.51 -3.71 -14.17
N ALA A 87 11.85 -2.58 -13.87
CA ALA A 87 10.50 -2.30 -14.35
C ALA A 87 10.22 -0.79 -14.42
N ASP A 88 9.59 -0.37 -15.51
CA ASP A 88 9.11 0.99 -15.70
C ASP A 88 7.61 1.06 -15.40
N LEU A 89 7.17 2.18 -14.81
CA LEU A 89 5.75 2.45 -14.53
C LEU A 89 5.19 3.36 -15.61
N GLN A 90 4.17 2.89 -16.31
CA GLN A 90 3.41 3.69 -17.28
C GLN A 90 2.02 4.00 -16.71
N LEU A 91 1.68 5.28 -16.69
CA LEU A 91 0.39 5.81 -16.26
C LEU A 91 -0.27 6.49 -17.45
N THR A 92 -1.48 6.06 -17.80
CA THR A 92 -2.28 6.70 -18.84
C THR A 92 -3.46 7.42 -18.23
N PHE A 93 -3.44 8.74 -18.29
CA PHE A 93 -4.48 9.60 -17.78
C PHE A 93 -5.52 9.89 -18.85
N TYR A 94 -6.78 9.60 -18.53
CA TYR A 94 -7.95 9.93 -19.34
C TYR A 94 -8.78 11.00 -18.66
N TYR A 95 -9.46 11.83 -19.45
CA TYR A 95 -10.45 12.78 -18.94
C TYR A 95 -11.86 12.29 -19.29
N CYS A 96 -12.71 12.07 -18.29
CA CYS A 96 -14.11 11.70 -18.51
C CYS A 96 -14.96 12.97 -18.63
N LEU A 97 -15.49 13.22 -19.83
CA LEU A 97 -16.10 14.50 -20.20
C LEU A 97 -17.35 14.83 -19.38
N ALA A 98 -18.32 13.91 -19.31
CA ALA A 98 -19.58 14.16 -18.61
C ALA A 98 -19.40 14.18 -17.09
N LEU A 99 -18.42 13.42 -16.58
CA LEU A 99 -18.15 13.27 -15.15
C LEU A 99 -17.19 14.34 -14.60
N ASN A 100 -16.52 15.09 -15.48
CA ASN A 100 -15.51 16.10 -15.14
C ASN A 100 -14.44 15.59 -14.16
N ILE A 101 -13.92 14.39 -14.40
CA ILE A 101 -12.87 13.75 -13.60
C ILE A 101 -11.77 13.20 -14.49
N ILE A 102 -10.58 13.09 -13.91
CA ILE A 102 -9.44 12.38 -14.49
C ILE A 102 -9.41 10.96 -13.94
N THR A 103 -9.15 9.98 -14.79
CA THR A 103 -8.92 8.59 -14.40
C THR A 103 -7.54 8.16 -14.86
N VAL A 104 -6.96 7.16 -14.20
CA VAL A 104 -5.66 6.59 -14.58
C VAL A 104 -5.76 5.09 -14.80
N ASP A 105 -5.16 4.63 -15.90
CA ASP A 105 -4.82 3.24 -16.13
C ASP A 105 -3.33 3.02 -15.89
N VAL A 106 -2.99 1.89 -15.27
CA VAL A 106 -1.62 1.57 -14.85
C VAL A 106 -1.10 0.36 -15.62
N LYS A 107 0.14 0.46 -16.09
CA LYS A 107 0.88 -0.66 -16.68
C LYS A 107 2.29 -0.70 -16.12
N VAL A 108 2.75 -1.88 -15.74
CA VAL A 108 4.12 -2.10 -15.27
C VAL A 108 4.86 -2.91 -16.33
N ALA A 109 6.00 -2.39 -16.81
CA ALA A 109 6.83 -3.15 -17.75
C ALA A 109 7.39 -4.41 -17.07
N SER A 110 7.56 -5.49 -17.82
CA SER A 110 8.06 -6.78 -17.31
C SER A 110 7.20 -7.46 -16.22
N GLU A 111 5.96 -7.01 -16.00
CA GLU A 111 5.03 -7.54 -14.99
C GLU A 111 4.87 -9.07 -15.10
N ALA A 112 4.73 -9.62 -16.31
CA ALA A 112 4.57 -11.06 -16.51
C ALA A 112 5.76 -11.89 -16.01
N LYS A 113 6.99 -11.40 -16.15
CA LYS A 113 8.21 -12.08 -15.66
C LYS A 113 8.33 -11.97 -14.13
N LEU A 114 7.90 -10.84 -13.57
CA LEU A 114 7.95 -10.58 -12.14
C LEU A 114 6.84 -11.32 -11.38
N LYS A 115 5.67 -11.52 -11.99
CA LYS A 115 4.57 -12.32 -11.43
C LYS A 115 4.90 -13.81 -11.32
N THR A 116 5.63 -14.35 -12.30
CA THR A 116 5.99 -15.77 -12.29
C THR A 116 7.08 -16.11 -11.29
N SER A 117 7.83 -15.12 -10.77
CA SER A 117 8.90 -15.35 -9.80
C SER A 117 8.43 -15.37 -8.33
N CYS A 118 7.20 -14.95 -8.04
CA CYS A 118 6.64 -14.92 -6.69
C CYS A 118 5.14 -15.23 -6.72
N VAL A 119 4.77 -16.41 -6.22
CA VAL A 119 3.38 -16.87 -6.23
C VAL A 119 2.52 -16.10 -5.21
N SER A 120 3.08 -15.83 -4.03
CA SER A 120 2.40 -15.17 -2.91
C SER A 120 2.24 -13.66 -3.10
N GLY A 121 3.10 -13.01 -3.90
CA GLY A 121 3.10 -11.57 -4.15
C GLY A 121 2.67 -11.16 -5.56
N GLY A 122 2.12 -12.07 -6.36
CA GLY A 122 1.83 -11.84 -7.78
C GLY A 122 0.84 -10.71 -8.08
N ASP A 123 0.05 -10.26 -7.10
CA ASP A 123 -0.90 -9.15 -7.21
C ASP A 123 -0.33 -7.78 -6.77
N LEU A 124 0.86 -7.72 -6.16
CA LEU A 124 1.44 -6.47 -5.64
C LEU A 124 1.68 -5.40 -6.70
N LEU A 125 1.94 -5.82 -7.94
CA LEU A 125 2.15 -4.95 -9.10
C LEU A 125 0.88 -4.77 -9.93
N SER A 126 -0.24 -5.39 -9.53
CA SER A 126 -1.51 -5.23 -10.24
C SER A 126 -1.97 -3.77 -10.20
N PRO A 127 -2.71 -3.32 -11.22
CA PRO A 127 -3.28 -1.97 -11.25
C PRO A 127 -4.13 -1.62 -10.02
N ASP A 128 -4.69 -2.64 -9.36
CA ASP A 128 -5.56 -2.49 -8.20
C ASP A 128 -4.81 -2.23 -6.89
N GLN A 129 -3.57 -2.71 -6.73
CA GLN A 129 -2.81 -2.60 -5.47
C GLN A 129 -1.60 -1.69 -5.53
N ILE A 130 -1.09 -1.41 -6.73
CA ILE A 130 0.19 -0.70 -6.87
C ILE A 130 0.08 0.77 -6.48
N LEU A 131 -1.05 1.41 -6.77
CA LEU A 131 -1.31 2.83 -6.45
C LEU A 131 -2.32 3.02 -5.31
N ASP A 132 -2.81 1.93 -4.73
CA ASP A 132 -3.75 1.98 -3.61
C ASP A 132 -3.11 2.71 -2.41
N GLU A 133 -3.87 3.64 -1.85
CA GLU A 133 -3.42 4.52 -0.76
C GLU A 133 -2.06 5.18 -1.02
N LEU A 134 -1.80 5.65 -2.25
CA LEU A 134 -0.63 6.50 -2.51
C LEU A 134 -0.67 7.75 -1.61
N TYR A 135 -1.89 8.26 -1.38
CA TYR A 135 -2.23 9.17 -0.30
C TYR A 135 -3.17 8.44 0.68
N PRO A 136 -3.12 8.75 1.99
CA PRO A 136 -3.93 8.06 2.99
C PRO A 136 -5.44 8.10 2.67
N GLY A 137 -6.08 6.93 2.63
CA GLY A 137 -7.52 6.77 2.37
C GLY A 137 -7.96 6.97 0.91
N ASP A 138 -7.04 7.23 -0.02
CA ASP A 138 -7.36 7.37 -1.45
C ASP A 138 -7.23 6.03 -2.18
N HIS A 139 -8.32 5.26 -2.21
CA HIS A 139 -8.40 3.96 -2.89
C HIS A 139 -8.78 4.05 -4.38
N GLY A 140 -9.24 5.23 -4.83
CA GLY A 140 -9.74 5.41 -6.19
C GLY A 140 -10.97 4.56 -6.53
N ASN A 141 -11.77 4.15 -5.52
CA ASN A 141 -13.00 3.38 -5.71
C ASN A 141 -14.25 4.27 -5.90
N GLU A 142 -14.18 5.52 -5.44
CA GLU A 142 -15.27 6.50 -5.49
C GLU A 142 -14.89 7.68 -6.38
N SER A 143 -15.89 8.45 -6.84
CA SER A 143 -15.63 9.66 -7.61
C SER A 143 -15.26 10.82 -6.68
N PRO A 144 -14.15 11.55 -6.93
CA PRO A 144 -13.82 12.77 -6.18
C PRO A 144 -14.85 13.90 -6.34
N ASN A 145 -15.60 13.89 -7.45
CA ASN A 145 -16.67 14.84 -7.69
C ASN A 145 -17.99 14.31 -7.10
N VAL A 146 -18.45 14.93 -6.01
CA VAL A 146 -19.71 14.55 -5.32
C VAL A 146 -20.92 14.61 -6.25
N ALA A 147 -20.94 15.51 -7.24
CA ALA A 147 -22.02 15.60 -8.22
C ALA A 147 -22.19 14.30 -9.04
N ASN A 148 -21.12 13.54 -9.24
CA ASN A 148 -21.17 12.32 -10.03
C ASN A 148 -22.00 11.21 -9.37
N HIS A 149 -22.18 11.24 -8.05
CA HIS A 149 -23.11 10.33 -7.38
C HIS A 149 -24.55 10.55 -7.89
N TYR A 150 -24.94 11.81 -8.08
CA TYR A 150 -26.26 12.16 -8.63
C TYR A 150 -26.33 11.91 -10.13
N GLU A 151 -25.30 12.24 -10.90
CA GLU A 151 -25.27 12.00 -12.35
C GLU A 151 -25.37 10.51 -12.70
N LEU A 152 -24.64 9.65 -11.99
CA LEU A 152 -24.73 8.19 -12.17
C LEU A 152 -26.14 7.68 -11.86
N LYS A 153 -26.71 8.11 -10.72
CA LYS A 153 -28.06 7.71 -10.30
C LYS A 153 -29.15 8.21 -11.25
N ARG A 154 -29.03 9.45 -11.72
CA ARG A 154 -29.93 10.08 -12.71
C ARG A 154 -29.97 9.27 -14.01
N HIS A 155 -28.83 8.71 -14.42
CA HIS A 155 -28.74 7.88 -15.62
C HIS A 155 -28.95 6.38 -15.37
N GLY A 156 -29.36 5.97 -14.17
CA GLY A 156 -29.61 4.58 -13.80
C GLY A 156 -28.35 3.70 -13.82
N LEU A 157 -27.18 4.31 -13.61
CA LEU A 157 -25.90 3.64 -13.51
C LEU A 157 -25.63 3.19 -12.06
N GLN A 158 -24.78 2.17 -11.92
CA GLN A 158 -24.32 1.67 -10.62
C GLN A 158 -23.25 2.59 -10.03
N GLU A 159 -22.66 2.17 -8.91
CA GLU A 159 -21.55 2.88 -8.30
C GLU A 159 -20.33 2.95 -9.21
N MET A 160 -19.47 3.95 -8.96
CA MET A 160 -18.27 4.20 -9.76
C MET A 160 -17.34 2.98 -9.83
N SER A 161 -17.25 2.23 -8.74
CA SER A 161 -16.40 1.04 -8.59
C SER A 161 -16.63 0.00 -9.71
N THR A 162 -17.88 -0.20 -10.14
CA THR A 162 -18.23 -1.13 -11.23
C THR A 162 -17.62 -0.74 -12.58
N TYR A 163 -17.37 0.55 -12.79
CA TYR A 163 -16.90 1.06 -14.08
C TYR A 163 -15.40 1.29 -14.15
N ILE A 164 -14.66 1.10 -13.04
CA ILE A 164 -13.19 1.22 -12.99
C ILE A 164 -12.50 0.41 -14.10
N PRO A 165 -12.85 -0.86 -14.39
CA PRO A 165 -12.21 -1.61 -15.46
C PRO A 165 -12.39 -0.99 -16.87
N LEU A 166 -13.41 -0.14 -17.04
CA LEU A 166 -13.69 0.54 -18.31
C LEU A 166 -13.03 1.92 -18.36
N ILE A 167 -13.13 2.69 -17.28
CA ILE A 167 -12.71 4.10 -17.29
C ILE A 167 -11.33 4.35 -16.67
N GLY A 168 -10.80 3.43 -15.87
CA GLY A 168 -9.62 3.62 -15.03
C GLY A 168 -9.97 4.14 -13.64
N ARG A 169 -9.00 4.21 -12.74
CA ARG A 169 -9.23 4.60 -11.34
C ARG A 169 -9.22 6.14 -11.17
N PRO A 170 -10.28 6.74 -10.59
CA PRO A 170 -10.37 8.19 -10.37
C PRO A 170 -9.76 8.63 -9.03
N TYR A 171 -8.45 8.41 -8.82
CA TYR A 171 -7.79 8.87 -7.58
C TYR A 171 -7.86 10.39 -7.40
N LEU A 172 -7.84 10.88 -6.15
CA LEU A 172 -7.79 12.32 -5.86
C LEU A 172 -6.51 12.96 -6.39
N TRP A 173 -5.37 12.29 -6.20
CA TRP A 173 -4.09 12.82 -6.65
C TRP A 173 -4.02 13.02 -8.18
N CYS A 174 -4.75 12.22 -8.96
CA CYS A 174 -4.89 12.42 -10.41
C CYS A 174 -5.56 13.76 -10.72
N GLN A 175 -6.57 14.13 -9.93
CA GLN A 175 -7.29 15.40 -10.07
C GLN A 175 -6.34 16.56 -9.79
N TRP A 176 -5.60 16.49 -8.69
CA TRP A 176 -4.63 17.52 -8.31
C TRP A 176 -3.55 17.70 -9.37
N MET A 177 -2.98 16.60 -9.88
CA MET A 177 -2.02 16.66 -10.99
C MET A 177 -2.62 17.29 -12.26
N GLY A 178 -3.92 17.11 -12.49
CA GLY A 178 -4.67 17.76 -13.57
C GLY A 178 -5.04 19.22 -13.30
N GLY A 179 -4.89 19.70 -12.07
CA GLY A 179 -5.31 21.04 -11.62
C GLY A 179 -6.77 21.10 -11.16
N LEU A 180 -7.46 19.97 -11.04
CA LEU A 180 -8.83 19.91 -10.52
C LEU A 180 -8.77 19.80 -8.99
N GLN A 181 -9.67 20.52 -8.31
CA GLN A 181 -9.77 20.50 -6.85
C GLN A 181 -11.23 20.29 -6.47
N PHE A 182 -11.46 19.29 -5.63
CA PHE A 182 -12.76 18.95 -5.07
C PHE A 182 -12.72 19.18 -3.56
N LEU A 183 -13.87 19.50 -2.97
CA LEU A 183 -14.00 19.60 -1.51
C LEU A 183 -13.71 18.23 -0.90
N LYS A 184 -12.90 18.22 0.17
CA LYS A 184 -12.62 16.99 0.90
C LYS A 184 -13.91 16.55 1.58
N ARG A 185 -14.27 15.26 1.46
CA ARG A 185 -15.36 14.68 2.25
C ARG A 185 -14.87 14.67 3.70
N GLU A 186 -15.34 15.61 4.52
CA GLU A 186 -15.08 15.55 5.96
C GLU A 186 -15.81 14.34 6.51
N VAL A 187 -15.05 13.28 6.79
CA VAL A 187 -15.53 12.15 7.58
C VAL A 187 -14.98 12.37 8.98
N ASP A 188 -15.57 13.29 9.73
CA ASP A 188 -15.35 13.39 11.16
C ASP A 188 -16.67 13.15 11.91
N LYS A 189 -16.64 12.09 12.72
CA LYS A 189 -17.63 11.75 13.72
C LYS A 189 -17.61 12.80 14.84
N SER A 190 -18.22 13.95 14.60
CA SER A 190 -18.78 14.81 15.65
C SER A 190 -19.40 16.01 14.98
N GLY A 191 -20.73 16.06 14.96
CA GLY A 191 -21.43 17.28 14.60
C GLY A 191 -21.01 18.39 15.56
N GLN A 192 -20.36 19.42 15.02
CA GLN A 192 -20.42 20.77 15.56
C GLN A 192 -20.01 21.76 14.49
N ASP A 193 -20.89 22.73 14.31
CA ASP A 193 -20.81 23.83 13.36
C ASP A 193 -19.52 24.65 13.49
N ALA A 194 -18.89 24.91 12.37
CA ALA A 194 -18.10 26.10 12.12
C ALA A 194 -18.41 26.50 10.67
N GLY A 195 -19.19 27.54 10.40
CA GLY A 195 -18.90 28.90 10.83
C GLY A 195 -18.50 29.65 9.57
N SER A 196 -19.50 30.28 8.97
CA SER A 196 -19.44 31.23 7.85
C SER A 196 -18.30 32.24 7.98
N ASP A 197 -17.58 32.51 6.89
CA ASP A 197 -17.31 33.91 6.54
C ASP A 197 -17.18 34.13 5.02
N GLU A 198 -17.60 35.32 4.63
CA GLU A 198 -18.13 35.73 3.34
C GLU A 198 -17.06 36.06 2.29
N GLY A 199 -17.44 35.91 1.02
CA GLY A 199 -16.78 36.62 -0.08
C GLY A 199 -16.62 35.82 -1.37
N ASP A 200 -17.71 35.51 -2.07
CA ASP A 200 -17.82 35.82 -3.51
C ASP A 200 -19.24 35.54 -4.02
N LYS A 201 -19.78 36.52 -4.74
CA LYS A 201 -21.15 36.61 -5.22
C LYS A 201 -21.45 35.58 -6.31
N GLU A 202 -22.62 34.98 -6.15
CA GLU A 202 -23.52 34.38 -7.14
C GLU A 202 -23.03 34.32 -8.60
N ASP A 203 -22.79 33.09 -9.06
CA ASP A 203 -23.34 32.64 -10.34
C ASP A 203 -23.85 31.20 -10.18
N SER A 204 -25.17 31.05 -10.05
CA SER A 204 -25.88 29.78 -9.95
C SER A 204 -25.97 29.11 -11.34
N SER A 205 -24.82 28.79 -11.90
CA SER A 205 -24.66 27.95 -13.07
C SER A 205 -23.70 26.83 -12.70
N LEU A 206 -24.16 25.57 -12.78
CA LEU A 206 -23.37 24.32 -12.72
C LEU A 206 -21.86 24.60 -12.62
N THR A 207 -21.30 24.54 -11.40
CA THR A 207 -19.90 24.90 -11.14
C THR A 207 -18.99 24.10 -12.07
N THR A 208 -18.55 24.72 -13.15
CA THR A 208 -17.63 24.12 -14.12
C THR A 208 -16.29 23.98 -13.41
N VAL A 209 -15.93 22.74 -13.06
CA VAL A 209 -14.67 22.45 -12.36
C VAL A 209 -13.53 22.77 -13.32
N ARG A 210 -12.94 23.95 -13.16
CA ARG A 210 -11.88 24.45 -14.04
C ARG A 210 -10.51 24.08 -13.51
N ALA A 211 -9.66 23.54 -14.37
CA ALA A 211 -8.28 23.22 -14.03
C ALA A 211 -7.47 24.48 -13.68
N LYS A 212 -6.80 24.44 -12.53
CA LYS A 212 -5.91 25.50 -12.01
C LYS A 212 -4.46 25.06 -12.07
N HIS A 213 -3.60 25.87 -12.69
CA HIS A 213 -2.16 25.61 -12.79
C HIS A 213 -1.48 25.47 -11.42
N SER A 214 -1.83 26.35 -10.47
CA SER A 214 -1.25 26.37 -9.12
C SER A 214 -1.44 25.05 -8.36
N VAL A 215 -2.61 24.42 -8.50
CA VAL A 215 -2.90 23.12 -7.86
C VAL A 215 -2.03 22.02 -8.45
N SER A 216 -1.86 22.01 -9.78
CA SER A 216 -1.01 21.04 -10.49
C SER A 216 0.45 21.17 -10.06
N ALA A 217 1.01 22.38 -10.14
CA ALA A 217 2.40 22.67 -9.76
C ALA A 217 2.70 22.28 -8.29
N ALA A 218 1.83 22.64 -7.35
CA ALA A 218 2.03 22.37 -5.93
C ALA A 218 2.10 20.86 -5.59
N ASN A 219 1.41 20.00 -6.35
CA ASN A 219 1.30 18.57 -6.05
C ASN A 219 2.17 17.67 -6.95
N MET A 220 2.67 18.21 -8.07
CA MET A 220 3.39 17.43 -9.09
C MET A 220 4.60 16.71 -8.51
N GLN A 221 5.55 17.46 -7.93
CA GLN A 221 6.79 16.93 -7.39
C GLN A 221 6.56 15.87 -6.33
N ARG A 222 5.67 16.15 -5.36
CA ARG A 222 5.39 15.21 -4.27
C ARG A 222 4.82 13.90 -4.80
N THR A 223 3.88 13.96 -5.72
CA THR A 223 3.22 12.78 -6.28
C THR A 223 4.19 11.93 -7.10
N ILE A 224 5.04 12.55 -7.93
CA ILE A 224 6.07 11.82 -8.69
C ILE A 224 7.07 11.13 -7.75
N THR A 225 7.48 11.79 -6.66
CA THR A 225 8.34 11.17 -5.64
C THR A 225 7.65 9.97 -4.98
N LEU A 226 6.39 10.10 -4.56
CA LEU A 226 5.63 9.02 -3.94
C LEU A 226 5.46 7.82 -4.88
N LEU A 227 5.16 8.06 -6.16
CA LEU A 227 5.05 7.00 -7.17
C LEU A 227 6.37 6.22 -7.31
N ARG A 228 7.51 6.92 -7.36
CA ARG A 228 8.83 6.29 -7.42
C ARG A 228 9.16 5.48 -6.16
N GLU A 229 8.90 6.06 -5.00
CA GLU A 229 9.10 5.38 -3.71
C GLU A 229 8.24 4.12 -3.61
N ARG A 230 6.97 4.19 -4.04
CA ARG A 230 6.04 3.06 -4.06
C ARG A 230 6.50 1.97 -5.01
N MET A 231 6.89 2.30 -6.24
CA MET A 231 7.42 1.32 -7.21
C MET A 231 8.62 0.57 -6.66
N ARG A 232 9.60 1.31 -6.13
CA ARG A 232 10.80 0.74 -5.51
C ARG A 232 10.46 -0.18 -4.34
N ALA A 233 9.58 0.27 -3.43
CA ALA A 233 9.13 -0.53 -2.29
C ALA A 233 8.44 -1.84 -2.71
N ARG A 234 7.56 -1.79 -3.73
CA ARG A 234 6.87 -2.98 -4.24
C ARG A 234 7.82 -3.97 -4.92
N LEU A 235 8.79 -3.49 -5.69
CA LEU A 235 9.81 -4.35 -6.31
C LEU A 235 10.68 -5.03 -5.26
N CYS A 236 11.16 -4.28 -4.26
CA CYS A 236 11.92 -4.85 -3.15
C CYS A 236 11.10 -5.88 -2.36
N LEU A 237 9.82 -5.58 -2.08
CA LEU A 237 8.94 -6.51 -1.39
C LEU A 237 8.70 -7.78 -2.20
N LEU A 238 8.52 -7.68 -3.52
CA LEU A 238 8.33 -8.84 -4.38
C LEU A 238 9.56 -9.77 -4.39
N GLU A 239 10.77 -9.21 -4.45
CA GLU A 239 12.02 -9.97 -4.33
C GLU A 239 12.14 -10.66 -2.97
N GLN A 240 11.73 -9.98 -1.90
CA GLN A 240 11.73 -10.53 -0.55
C GLN A 240 10.73 -11.69 -0.40
N LEU A 241 9.49 -11.50 -0.84
CA LEU A 241 8.46 -12.55 -0.80
C LEU A 241 8.88 -13.77 -1.63
N SER A 242 9.48 -13.54 -2.81
CA SER A 242 10.06 -14.62 -3.64
C SER A 242 11.15 -15.40 -2.87
N SER A 243 11.99 -14.71 -2.09
CA SER A 243 13.01 -15.35 -1.26
C SER A 243 12.42 -16.12 -0.08
N LEU A 244 11.41 -15.56 0.59
CA LEU A 244 10.71 -16.19 1.71
C LEU A 244 9.97 -17.48 1.27
N GLU A 245 9.38 -17.49 0.06
CA GLU A 245 8.80 -18.71 -0.53
C GLU A 245 9.80 -19.86 -0.67
N ARG A 246 11.08 -19.55 -0.86
CA ARG A 246 12.18 -20.53 -0.92
C ARG A 246 12.75 -20.87 0.46
N GLY A 247 12.18 -20.34 1.54
CA GLY A 247 12.71 -20.50 2.90
C GLY A 247 13.97 -19.66 3.17
N ILE A 248 14.31 -18.72 2.30
CA ILE A 248 15.49 -17.86 2.43
C ILE A 248 15.06 -16.52 3.00
N ILE A 249 15.67 -16.08 4.10
CA ILE A 249 15.41 -14.76 4.69
C ILE A 249 16.48 -13.78 4.17
N PRO A 250 16.14 -12.87 3.23
CA PRO A 250 17.14 -12.00 2.59
C PRO A 250 17.50 -10.82 3.50
N ILE A 251 18.63 -10.92 4.20
CA ILE A 251 19.13 -9.88 5.10
C ILE A 251 20.51 -9.41 4.64
N SER A 252 20.70 -8.10 4.60
CA SER A 252 21.99 -7.47 4.34
C SER A 252 23.03 -7.79 5.40
N THR A 253 24.31 -7.77 5.03
CA THR A 253 25.43 -8.02 5.93
C THR A 253 25.52 -7.00 7.06
N GLU A 254 25.05 -5.78 6.85
CA GLU A 254 24.94 -4.75 7.88
C GLU A 254 23.90 -5.11 8.94
N LEU A 255 22.71 -5.56 8.52
CA LEU A 255 21.64 -5.96 9.43
C LEU A 255 21.92 -7.29 10.12
N LEU A 256 22.67 -8.21 9.52
CA LEU A 256 23.05 -9.48 10.16
C LEU A 256 23.78 -9.29 11.49
N LYS A 257 24.51 -8.16 11.66
CA LYS A 257 25.18 -7.81 12.92
C LYS A 257 24.20 -7.55 14.06
N MET A 258 22.93 -7.28 13.77
CA MET A 258 21.89 -7.04 14.76
C MET A 258 21.28 -8.34 15.33
N TYR A 259 21.74 -9.50 14.87
CA TYR A 259 21.22 -10.82 15.25
C TYR A 259 22.34 -11.71 15.81
N PRO A 260 22.01 -12.74 16.60
CA PRO A 260 22.99 -13.73 17.02
C PRO A 260 23.56 -14.50 15.82
N ALA A 261 24.83 -14.90 15.93
CA ALA A 261 25.53 -15.64 14.88
C ALA A 261 24.87 -16.99 14.53
N LYS A 262 24.21 -17.63 15.50
CA LYS A 262 23.50 -18.90 15.32
C LYS A 262 22.03 -18.72 15.65
N ILE A 263 21.15 -19.10 14.73
CA ILE A 263 19.69 -19.19 14.90
C ILE A 263 19.30 -20.60 14.45
N ASN A 264 18.59 -21.34 15.31
CA ASN A 264 18.28 -22.75 15.15
C ASN A 264 16.90 -22.98 14.54
N SER A 265 15.96 -22.10 14.84
CA SER A 265 14.67 -22.04 14.15
C SER A 265 14.87 -21.69 12.68
N HIS A 266 14.03 -22.22 11.80
CA HIS A 266 14.08 -21.93 10.36
C HIS A 266 12.68 -21.73 9.79
N LEU A 267 12.60 -20.91 8.74
CA LEU A 267 11.36 -20.70 7.98
C LEU A 267 11.10 -21.94 7.12
N SER A 268 10.06 -22.70 7.45
CA SER A 268 9.69 -23.92 6.71
C SER A 268 8.66 -23.66 5.62
N SER A 269 7.84 -22.61 5.75
CA SER A 269 6.86 -22.25 4.73
C SER A 269 6.51 -20.76 4.74
N TRP A 270 6.23 -20.21 3.56
CA TRP A 270 5.64 -18.89 3.38
C TRP A 270 4.54 -18.97 2.32
N LYS A 271 3.31 -18.58 2.68
CA LYS A 271 2.14 -18.69 1.80
C LYS A 271 1.23 -17.47 1.90
N ARG A 272 0.48 -17.20 0.84
CA ARG A 272 -0.63 -16.23 0.87
C ARG A 272 -1.81 -16.82 1.65
N SER A 273 -2.52 -15.97 2.39
CA SER A 273 -3.77 -16.27 3.08
C SER A 273 -4.75 -15.12 2.87
N THR A 274 -5.91 -15.16 3.52
CA THR A 274 -6.98 -14.20 3.34
C THR A 274 -7.30 -13.48 4.65
N PHE A 275 -7.96 -12.33 4.55
CA PHE A 275 -8.53 -11.65 5.71
C PHE A 275 -9.57 -12.54 6.43
N GLU A 276 -10.35 -13.33 5.68
CA GLU A 276 -11.35 -14.23 6.24
C GLU A 276 -10.70 -15.27 7.17
N ASP A 277 -9.63 -15.93 6.73
CA ASP A 277 -8.86 -16.87 7.55
C ASP A 277 -8.33 -16.22 8.84
N LEU A 278 -7.79 -15.00 8.71
CA LEU A 278 -7.26 -14.25 9.86
C LEU A 278 -8.37 -13.85 10.84
N SER A 279 -9.54 -13.47 10.34
CA SER A 279 -10.68 -13.02 11.13
C SER A 279 -11.26 -14.12 12.02
N GLN A 280 -11.05 -15.39 11.65
CA GLN A 280 -11.46 -16.55 12.45
C GLN A 280 -10.59 -16.76 13.69
N LEU A 281 -9.42 -16.11 13.78
CA LEU A 281 -8.50 -16.25 14.91
C LEU A 281 -8.88 -15.32 16.08
N PRO A 282 -9.19 -15.86 17.27
CA PRO A 282 -9.57 -15.04 18.42
C PRO A 282 -8.50 -14.00 18.81
N GLN A 283 -7.22 -14.36 18.72
CA GLN A 283 -6.10 -13.48 19.04
C GLN A 283 -5.93 -12.32 18.04
N ALA A 284 -6.45 -12.45 16.81
CA ALA A 284 -6.40 -11.40 15.79
C ALA A 284 -7.49 -10.32 16.01
N SER A 285 -8.59 -10.67 16.70
CA SER A 285 -9.75 -9.79 16.90
C SER A 285 -9.39 -8.42 17.48
N ARG A 286 -8.41 -8.35 18.39
CA ARG A 286 -7.95 -7.08 18.99
C ARG A 286 -7.34 -6.12 17.97
N PHE A 287 -6.70 -6.62 16.91
CA PHE A 287 -6.09 -5.80 15.87
C PHE A 287 -7.12 -5.34 14.85
N ILE A 288 -8.07 -6.22 14.52
CA ILE A 288 -9.20 -5.91 13.62
C ILE A 288 -10.09 -4.84 14.27
N THR A 289 -10.48 -5.03 15.54
CA THR A 289 -11.33 -4.08 16.27
C THR A 289 -10.66 -2.72 16.47
N ALA A 290 -9.33 -2.71 16.60
CA ALA A 290 -8.54 -1.47 16.68
C ALA A 290 -8.35 -0.78 15.32
N GLY A 291 -8.81 -1.37 14.21
CA GLY A 291 -8.62 -0.83 12.85
C GLY A 291 -7.19 -0.92 12.33
N LEU A 292 -6.34 -1.76 12.95
CA LEU A 292 -4.96 -1.99 12.53
C LEU A 292 -4.85 -3.01 11.38
N VAL A 293 -5.91 -3.79 11.17
CA VAL A 293 -6.04 -4.76 10.08
C VAL A 293 -7.35 -4.49 9.36
N ARG A 294 -7.28 -4.36 8.04
CA ARG A 294 -8.41 -4.09 7.16
C ARG A 294 -8.59 -5.23 6.16
N GLU A 295 -9.79 -5.35 5.61
CA GLU A 295 -10.12 -6.35 4.58
C GLU A 295 -9.27 -6.24 3.31
N SER A 296 -8.81 -5.02 3.01
CA SER A 296 -7.96 -4.73 1.85
C SER A 296 -6.47 -5.07 2.06
N ASP A 297 -6.05 -5.34 3.30
CA ASP A 297 -4.64 -5.61 3.59
C ASP A 297 -4.24 -7.02 3.13
N SER A 298 -2.98 -7.18 2.72
CA SER A 298 -2.48 -8.48 2.26
C SER A 298 -2.09 -9.35 3.44
N VAL A 299 -2.65 -10.56 3.52
CA VAL A 299 -2.38 -11.52 4.61
C VAL A 299 -1.52 -12.67 4.13
N PHE A 300 -0.49 -13.01 4.90
CA PHE A 300 0.42 -14.12 4.66
C PHE A 300 0.52 -15.01 5.90
N VAL A 301 0.95 -16.25 5.70
CA VAL A 301 1.23 -17.20 6.77
C VAL A 301 2.66 -17.70 6.62
N ALA A 302 3.46 -17.49 7.66
CA ALA A 302 4.80 -18.03 7.81
C ALA A 302 4.76 -19.18 8.82
N SER A 303 5.34 -20.32 8.46
CA SER A 303 5.57 -21.46 9.36
C SER A 303 7.05 -21.52 9.71
N ILE A 304 7.36 -21.55 10.99
CA ILE A 304 8.72 -21.57 11.52
C ILE A 304 8.86 -22.78 12.46
N ASP A 305 9.86 -23.60 12.20
CA ASP A 305 10.04 -24.88 12.89
C ASP A 305 11.36 -24.91 13.68
N ARG A 306 11.31 -25.54 14.86
CA ARG A 306 12.49 -25.94 15.64
C ARG A 306 12.19 -27.23 16.41
N GLY A 307 12.81 -28.35 16.01
CA GLY A 307 12.48 -29.66 16.60
C GLY A 307 11.01 -30.01 16.33
N SER A 308 10.28 -30.46 17.35
CA SER A 308 8.82 -30.67 17.27
C SER A 308 7.99 -29.39 17.43
N ALA A 309 8.60 -28.26 17.80
CA ALA A 309 7.89 -27.01 17.96
C ALA A 309 7.61 -26.37 16.60
N LYS A 310 6.35 -25.94 16.42
CA LYS A 310 5.90 -25.19 15.25
C LYS A 310 5.31 -23.86 15.65
N LEU A 311 5.80 -22.79 15.05
CA LEU A 311 5.22 -21.46 15.16
C LEU A 311 4.56 -21.10 13.84
N THR A 312 3.31 -20.65 13.90
CA THR A 312 2.58 -20.06 12.79
C THR A 312 2.46 -18.57 13.04
N ALA A 313 2.96 -17.76 12.11
CA ALA A 313 2.82 -16.31 12.13
C ALA A 313 1.92 -15.86 10.99
N HIS A 314 0.81 -15.22 11.33
CA HIS A 314 -0.01 -14.51 10.37
C HIS A 314 0.53 -13.10 10.22
N VAL A 315 0.99 -12.77 9.00
CA VAL A 315 1.67 -11.50 8.69
C VAL A 315 0.77 -10.65 7.82
N VAL A 316 0.42 -9.45 8.30
CA VAL A 316 -0.42 -8.49 7.59
C VAL A 316 0.46 -7.39 7.02
N LEU A 317 0.38 -7.19 5.70
CA LEU A 317 1.04 -6.12 4.96
C LEU A 317 0.01 -5.10 4.47
N THR A 318 0.14 -3.86 4.94
CA THR A 318 -0.67 -2.75 4.42
C THR A 318 -0.16 -2.29 3.05
N ALA A 319 -0.98 -1.55 2.31
CA ALA A 319 -0.58 -0.96 1.03
C ALA A 319 0.68 -0.07 1.14
N ASN A 320 0.88 0.53 2.33
CA ASN A 320 1.99 1.42 2.65
C ASN A 320 3.24 0.71 3.18
N CYS A 321 3.36 -0.62 3.10
CA CYS A 321 4.61 -1.31 3.46
C CYS A 321 5.76 -0.90 2.51
N PRO A 322 6.99 -0.59 3.01
CA PRO A 322 7.49 -0.69 4.39
C PRO A 322 7.39 0.62 5.20
N GLN A 323 6.62 1.60 4.73
CA GLN A 323 6.40 2.84 5.48
C GLN A 323 5.66 2.56 6.78
N VAL A 324 4.63 1.72 6.70
CA VAL A 324 3.95 1.10 7.83
C VAL A 324 4.51 -0.31 8.01
N ALA A 325 4.88 -0.66 9.24
CA ALA A 325 5.48 -1.97 9.53
C ALA A 325 4.47 -3.11 9.33
N PRO A 326 4.91 -4.27 8.83
CA PRO A 326 4.15 -5.50 8.90
C PRO A 326 3.71 -5.83 10.32
N LEU A 327 2.47 -6.32 10.46
CA LEU A 327 1.91 -6.77 11.74
C LEU A 327 1.91 -8.31 11.81
N PHE A 328 2.36 -8.86 12.93
CA PHE A 328 2.46 -10.29 13.19
C PHE A 328 1.47 -10.72 14.27
N VAL A 329 0.74 -11.81 14.00
CA VAL A 329 -0.13 -12.48 14.96
C VAL A 329 0.36 -13.92 15.10
N LEU A 330 0.65 -14.36 16.33
CA LEU A 330 1.40 -15.59 16.57
C LEU A 330 0.55 -16.72 17.18
N ASP A 331 0.92 -17.93 16.81
CA ASP A 331 0.41 -19.18 17.33
C ASP A 331 1.59 -20.17 17.43
N ILE A 332 1.73 -20.84 18.58
CA ILE A 332 2.77 -21.84 18.82
C ILE A 332 2.14 -23.17 19.22
N VAL A 333 2.47 -24.21 18.47
CA VAL A 333 2.18 -25.60 18.82
C VAL A 333 3.47 -26.25 19.30
N TYR A 334 3.58 -26.41 20.62
CA TYR A 334 4.67 -27.14 21.27
C TYR A 334 4.16 -27.75 22.57
N HIS A 335 3.95 -29.07 22.59
CA HIS A 335 3.22 -29.84 23.63
C HIS A 335 1.75 -29.43 23.87
N SER A 336 1.44 -28.16 23.66
CA SER A 336 0.16 -27.50 23.84
C SER A 336 0.05 -26.40 22.77
N HIS A 337 -1.18 -26.00 22.48
CA HIS A 337 -1.48 -24.85 21.62
C HIS A 337 -1.43 -23.57 22.47
N ARG A 338 -0.61 -22.60 22.05
CA ARG A 338 -0.35 -21.36 22.80
C ARG A 338 -0.47 -20.16 21.90
N THR A 339 -1.26 -19.20 22.34
CA THR A 339 -1.50 -17.92 21.66
C THR A 339 -1.28 -16.79 22.64
N ALA A 340 -1.26 -15.54 22.14
CA ALA A 340 -1.14 -14.36 22.98
C ALA A 340 -2.31 -14.13 23.95
N LEU A 341 -3.40 -14.90 23.84
CA LEU A 341 -4.51 -14.89 24.79
C LEU A 341 -4.27 -15.84 25.97
N LEU A 342 -3.49 -16.89 25.76
CA LEU A 342 -3.26 -17.97 26.73
C LEU A 342 -1.88 -17.91 27.38
N ASP A 343 -0.90 -17.34 26.68
CA ASP A 343 0.49 -17.26 27.12
C ASP A 343 1.03 -15.83 26.96
N VAL A 344 1.38 -15.22 28.09
CA VAL A 344 1.98 -13.88 28.15
C VAL A 344 3.29 -13.81 27.38
N HIS A 345 4.05 -14.90 27.29
CA HIS A 345 5.32 -14.92 26.59
C HIS A 345 5.17 -14.92 25.07
N VAL A 346 4.04 -15.42 24.54
CA VAL A 346 3.68 -15.27 23.12
C VAL A 346 3.29 -13.83 22.84
N LYS A 347 2.57 -13.18 23.76
CA LYS A 347 2.25 -11.75 23.66
C LYS A 347 3.52 -10.88 23.70
N GLU A 348 4.45 -11.14 24.63
CA GLU A 348 5.76 -10.45 24.70
C GLU A 348 6.57 -10.65 23.40
N MET A 349 6.48 -11.83 22.77
CA MET A 349 7.12 -12.09 21.47
C MET A 349 6.48 -11.28 20.33
N GLU A 350 5.15 -11.16 20.30
CA GLU A 350 4.47 -10.27 19.36
C GLU A 350 4.87 -8.81 19.56
N GLU A 351 4.96 -8.34 20.81
CA GLU A 351 5.40 -6.99 21.14
C GLU A 351 6.84 -6.73 20.62
N GLU A 352 7.73 -7.71 20.78
CA GLU A 352 9.11 -7.64 20.30
C GLU A 352 9.23 -7.45 18.77
N VAL A 353 8.34 -8.09 18.01
CA VAL A 353 8.33 -8.00 16.54
C VAL A 353 7.52 -6.79 16.04
N ASN A 354 6.39 -6.48 16.68
CA ASN A 354 5.44 -5.47 16.22
C ASN A 354 5.67 -4.06 16.75
N LEU A 355 6.25 -3.90 17.95
CA LEU A 355 6.47 -2.58 18.57
C LEU A 355 7.93 -2.15 18.48
N HIS A 356 8.86 -3.09 18.63
CA HIS A 356 10.30 -2.81 18.62
C HIS A 356 10.94 -2.86 17.22
N TYR A 357 10.14 -2.93 16.15
CA TYR A 357 10.63 -2.89 14.78
C TYR A 357 11.48 -1.65 14.41
N PRO A 358 11.35 -0.45 15.04
CA PRO A 358 12.20 0.68 14.67
C PRO A 358 13.70 0.41 14.84
N GLU A 359 14.07 -0.49 15.76
CA GLU A 359 15.45 -0.94 15.95
C GLU A 359 16.03 -1.68 14.74
N LEU A 360 15.17 -2.22 13.87
CA LEU A 360 15.56 -2.89 12.62
C LEU A 360 15.82 -1.90 11.48
N ILE A 361 15.31 -0.67 11.60
CA ILE A 361 15.47 0.40 10.61
C ILE A 361 16.64 1.30 11.01
N LEU A 362 16.77 1.57 12.31
CA LEU A 362 17.83 2.36 12.90
C LEU A 362 19.10 1.52 12.99
N VAL A 363 19.80 1.37 11.87
CA VAL A 363 21.15 0.79 11.87
C VAL A 363 22.01 1.67 12.80
N PRO A 364 22.50 1.14 13.93
CA PRO A 364 23.42 1.89 14.77
C PRO A 364 24.60 2.29 13.89
N ALA A 365 25.09 3.53 14.03
CA ALA A 365 26.35 3.91 13.43
C ALA A 365 27.42 2.96 13.99
N LEU A 366 27.77 1.92 13.23
CA LEU A 366 28.81 0.97 13.59
C LEU A 366 30.10 1.77 13.69
N THR A 367 30.47 2.12 14.93
CA THR A 367 31.79 2.61 15.32
C THR A 367 32.41 3.59 14.32
N GLU A 368 31.76 4.71 14.01
CA GLU A 368 32.50 5.85 13.48
C GLU A 368 33.12 6.56 14.67
N SER A 369 34.45 6.46 14.77
CA SER A 369 35.25 7.23 15.72
C SER A 369 34.83 8.70 15.69
N LYS A 370 34.77 9.32 16.88
CA LYS A 370 34.48 10.76 17.06
C LYS A 370 35.16 11.57 15.95
N PRO A 371 34.47 12.56 15.35
CA PRO A 371 35.08 13.38 14.31
C PRO A 371 36.37 13.99 14.84
N ALA A 372 37.48 13.76 14.15
CA ALA A 372 38.71 14.50 14.41
C ALA A 372 38.38 16.00 14.29
N PRO A 373 38.86 16.84 15.22
CA PRO A 373 38.62 18.28 15.15
C PRO A 373 39.24 18.81 13.84
N GLY A 374 38.39 19.20 12.88
CA GLY A 374 38.81 19.67 11.54
C GLY A 374 38.00 19.16 10.33
N SER A 375 36.94 18.36 10.51
CA SER A 375 36.13 17.87 9.38
C SER A 375 35.37 19.01 8.66
N THR A 376 35.54 19.10 7.33
CA THR A 376 34.89 20.11 6.47
C THR A 376 33.38 19.88 6.34
N SER A 377 32.61 20.94 6.04
CA SER A 377 31.14 20.88 5.86
C SER A 377 30.69 19.88 4.77
N SER A 378 31.49 19.71 3.71
CA SER A 378 31.23 18.73 2.64
C SER A 378 31.37 17.26 3.09
N SER A 379 32.24 16.99 4.07
CA SER A 379 32.39 15.65 4.64
C SER A 379 31.22 15.26 5.56
N LEU A 380 30.61 16.25 6.22
CA LEU A 380 29.45 16.07 7.08
C LEU A 380 28.18 15.82 6.27
N THR A 381 27.96 16.55 5.17
CA THR A 381 26.81 16.34 4.27
C THR A 381 26.88 14.99 3.56
N ALA A 382 28.08 14.57 3.12
CA ALA A 382 28.29 13.25 2.53
C ALA A 382 28.04 12.11 3.53
N ARG A 383 28.41 12.27 4.81
CA ARG A 383 28.13 11.31 5.89
C ARG A 383 26.63 11.20 6.17
N GLN A 384 25.95 12.33 6.26
CA GLN A 384 24.51 12.38 6.47
C GLN A 384 23.77 11.64 5.34
N GLY A 385 24.14 11.89 4.08
CA GLY A 385 23.54 11.21 2.93
C GLY A 385 23.77 9.69 2.92
N ARG A 386 24.94 9.20 3.37
CA ARG A 386 25.19 7.75 3.50
C ARG A 386 24.32 7.11 4.57
N ARG A 387 24.11 7.79 5.70
CA ARG A 387 23.28 7.29 6.80
C ARG A 387 21.81 7.21 6.39
N GLU A 388 21.29 8.23 5.72
CA GLU A 388 19.93 8.24 5.19
C GLU A 388 19.70 7.12 4.17
N LEU A 389 20.67 6.88 3.29
CA LEU A 389 20.62 5.77 2.33
C LEU A 389 20.64 4.40 3.03
N ALA A 390 21.45 4.24 4.09
CA ALA A 390 21.49 3.02 4.89
C ALA A 390 20.16 2.76 5.60
N HIS A 391 19.55 3.80 6.19
CA HIS A 391 18.22 3.69 6.81
C HIS A 391 17.14 3.35 5.78
N ALA A 392 17.19 3.94 4.59
CA ALA A 392 16.24 3.63 3.51
C ALA A 392 16.35 2.16 3.08
N LYS A 393 17.58 1.65 2.89
CA LYS A 393 17.83 0.23 2.58
C LYS A 393 17.39 -0.71 3.70
N ALA A 394 17.66 -0.36 4.95
CA ALA A 394 17.23 -1.14 6.11
C ALA A 394 15.71 -1.18 6.22
N ARG A 395 15.04 -0.05 5.93
CA ARG A 395 13.58 0.03 5.87
C ARG A 395 13.01 -0.89 4.80
N ASP A 396 13.64 -0.97 3.64
CA ASP A 396 13.17 -1.90 2.60
C ASP A 396 13.24 -3.35 3.10
N GLN A 397 14.22 -3.72 3.94
CA GLN A 397 14.39 -5.07 4.50
C GLN A 397 13.65 -5.29 5.83
N LEU A 398 12.66 -4.44 6.16
CA LEU A 398 11.94 -4.51 7.44
C LEU A 398 11.24 -5.87 7.64
N LEU A 399 10.53 -6.37 6.61
CA LEU A 399 9.82 -7.65 6.69
C LEU A 399 10.79 -8.83 6.94
N PRO A 400 11.84 -9.05 6.13
CA PRO A 400 12.86 -10.06 6.43
C PRO A 400 13.48 -9.91 7.82
N GLY A 401 13.73 -8.67 8.26
CA GLY A 401 14.26 -8.41 9.60
C GLY A 401 13.32 -8.84 10.72
N GLN A 402 12.02 -8.54 10.59
CA GLN A 402 11.01 -8.99 11.54
C GLN A 402 10.87 -10.51 11.56
N VAL A 403 10.92 -11.17 10.40
CA VAL A 403 10.92 -12.65 10.31
C VAL A 403 12.16 -13.21 11.02
N GLN A 404 13.36 -12.67 10.76
CA GLN A 404 14.59 -13.11 11.43
C GLN A 404 14.54 -12.94 12.95
N ARG A 405 14.01 -11.80 13.41
CA ARG A 405 13.80 -11.53 14.83
C ARG A 405 12.84 -12.55 15.43
N LEU A 406 11.79 -12.91 14.71
CA LEU A 406 10.83 -13.92 15.16
C LEU A 406 11.47 -15.31 15.31
N LEU A 407 12.31 -15.74 14.35
CA LEU A 407 13.08 -16.98 14.49
C LEU A 407 13.96 -16.97 15.75
N MET A 408 14.64 -15.85 15.99
CA MET A 408 15.45 -15.65 17.20
C MET A 408 14.60 -15.70 18.48
N CYS A 409 13.41 -15.10 18.47
CA CYS A 409 12.53 -15.10 19.64
C CYS A 409 11.95 -16.49 19.91
N LEU A 410 11.59 -17.25 18.88
CA LEU A 410 11.19 -18.65 19.03
C LEU A 410 12.32 -19.48 19.65
N ASP A 411 13.57 -19.21 19.26
CA ASP A 411 14.71 -19.88 19.86
C ASP A 411 14.77 -19.64 21.38
N VAL A 412 14.71 -18.37 21.80
CA VAL A 412 14.73 -17.99 23.23
C VAL A 412 13.52 -18.58 23.95
N TYR A 413 12.35 -18.54 23.34
CA TYR A 413 11.12 -19.04 23.94
C TYR A 413 11.23 -20.52 24.31
N LEU A 414 11.73 -21.35 23.38
CA LEU A 414 11.84 -22.79 23.56
C LEU A 414 12.99 -23.19 24.52
N GLU A 415 14.11 -22.47 24.47
CA GLU A 415 15.25 -22.69 25.38
C GLU A 415 14.96 -22.32 26.82
N THR A 416 13.99 -21.44 27.05
CA THR A 416 13.58 -21.01 28.40
C THR A 416 12.34 -21.75 28.92
N ASP A 417 11.58 -22.43 28.05
CA ASP A 417 10.44 -23.28 28.44
C ASP A 417 10.87 -24.67 28.93
N THR A 418 12.11 -25.08 28.64
CA THR A 418 12.62 -26.40 28.97
C THR A 418 12.90 -26.52 30.48
N PRO A 419 12.29 -27.50 31.19
CA PRO A 419 12.51 -27.65 32.63
C PRO A 419 13.95 -28.08 32.92
N ALA A 420 14.60 -27.39 33.86
CA ALA A 420 15.99 -27.62 34.25
C ALA A 420 16.27 -29.01 34.86
N SER A 421 15.25 -29.86 35.01
CA SER A 421 15.30 -31.10 35.79
C SER A 421 14.50 -32.22 35.11
N SER A 422 14.91 -32.66 33.92
CA SER A 422 14.48 -33.95 33.40
C SER A 422 15.69 -34.85 33.16
N ALA A 423 15.65 -36.08 33.67
CA ALA A 423 16.61 -37.14 33.37
C ALA A 423 16.53 -37.63 31.90
N VAL A 424 15.72 -36.97 31.09
CA VAL A 424 15.48 -37.23 29.66
C VAL A 424 16.30 -36.22 28.86
N PRO A 425 16.97 -36.63 27.77
CA PRO A 425 17.64 -35.71 26.86
C PRO A 425 16.69 -34.58 26.43
N LEU A 426 17.12 -33.34 26.63
CA LEU A 426 16.34 -32.18 26.22
C LEU A 426 16.25 -32.18 24.70
N GLU A 427 15.01 -32.22 24.18
CA GLU A 427 14.75 -32.11 22.74
C GLU A 427 15.32 -30.79 22.18
N ILE A 428 15.31 -29.73 22.99
CA ILE A 428 15.76 -28.39 22.62
C ILE A 428 16.90 -27.98 23.57
N PRO A 429 18.16 -27.95 23.10
CA PRO A 429 19.30 -27.55 23.93
C PRO A 429 19.34 -26.04 24.12
N GLN A 430 19.81 -25.61 25.30
CA GLN A 430 20.12 -24.22 25.60
C GLN A 430 21.47 -23.83 24.98
N GLU A 431 21.44 -22.91 24.03
CA GLU A 431 22.62 -22.43 23.31
C GLU A 431 22.77 -20.91 23.39
N LYS A 432 21.67 -20.17 23.60
CA LYS A 432 21.76 -18.70 23.70
C LYS A 432 22.31 -18.27 25.05
N MET A 433 23.17 -17.25 25.01
CA MET A 433 23.71 -16.63 26.21
C MET A 433 22.66 -15.72 26.86
N MET A 434 22.00 -16.22 27.91
CA MET A 434 20.94 -15.55 28.66
C MET A 434 21.35 -15.45 30.14
N PRO A 435 21.82 -14.30 30.66
CA PRO A 435 22.25 -14.18 32.06
C PRO A 435 21.15 -14.50 33.08
N ARG A 436 19.88 -14.28 32.69
CA ARG A 436 18.69 -14.69 33.43
C ARG A 436 17.65 -15.18 32.44
N THR A 437 17.00 -16.30 32.72
CA THR A 437 15.97 -16.90 31.87
C THR A 437 14.57 -16.35 32.13
N SER A 438 14.35 -15.69 33.27
CA SER A 438 13.11 -15.00 33.59
C SER A 438 13.33 -13.79 34.50
N ARG A 439 12.43 -12.78 34.42
CA ARG A 439 12.44 -11.59 35.27
C ARG A 439 11.03 -11.13 35.65
N GLY A 440 10.87 -10.66 36.88
CA GLY A 440 9.64 -10.00 37.35
C GLY A 440 8.46 -10.95 37.62
N PRO A 441 7.29 -10.42 38.03
CA PRO A 441 6.13 -11.22 38.41
C PRO A 441 5.54 -12.05 37.25
N SER A 442 5.57 -11.54 36.03
CA SER A 442 5.12 -12.25 34.82
C SER A 442 6.12 -13.32 34.34
N ARG A 443 7.29 -13.43 35.00
CA ARG A 443 8.40 -14.28 34.57
C ARG A 443 8.83 -14.02 33.12
N ALA A 444 8.83 -12.75 32.70
CA ALA A 444 9.14 -12.30 31.34
C ALA A 444 10.39 -12.98 30.78
N LYS A 445 10.39 -13.31 29.48
CA LYS A 445 11.53 -13.96 28.79
C LYS A 445 12.51 -12.91 28.20
N PRO A 446 13.81 -13.24 28.03
CA PRO A 446 14.81 -12.27 27.58
C PRO A 446 14.87 -12.15 26.06
N TYR A 447 13.85 -11.58 25.40
CA TYR A 447 13.84 -11.50 23.93
C TYR A 447 14.79 -10.46 23.31
N LYS A 448 15.26 -9.47 24.07
CA LYS A 448 16.11 -8.40 23.54
C LYS A 448 17.55 -8.85 23.35
N TYR A 449 18.00 -8.95 22.11
CA TYR A 449 19.40 -9.22 21.79
C TYR A 449 20.27 -7.95 21.88
N VAL A 450 21.47 -8.07 22.46
CA VAL A 450 22.46 -6.99 22.56
C VAL A 450 23.69 -7.40 21.74
N PRO A 451 23.81 -6.93 20.47
CA PRO A 451 24.89 -7.33 19.57
C PRO A 451 26.30 -7.14 20.11
N GLU A 452 26.55 -6.04 20.83
CA GLU A 452 27.87 -5.69 21.37
C GLU A 452 28.39 -6.70 22.39
N LEU A 453 27.48 -7.35 23.12
CA LEU A 453 27.78 -8.30 24.17
C LEU A 453 27.49 -9.74 23.76
N GLY A 454 26.74 -9.95 22.68
CA GLY A 454 26.32 -11.28 22.24
C GLY A 454 25.34 -11.97 23.18
N ILE A 455 24.59 -11.21 23.99
CA ILE A 455 23.68 -11.75 25.01
C ILE A 455 22.22 -11.34 24.80
N PHE A 456 21.34 -12.10 25.42
CA PHE A 456 19.91 -11.85 25.50
C PHE A 456 19.53 -11.24 26.85
N THR A 457 18.69 -10.21 26.82
CA THR A 457 18.26 -9.43 27.97
C THR A 457 16.75 -9.22 27.96
N HIS A 458 16.19 -8.83 29.10
CA HIS A 458 14.77 -8.50 29.21
C HIS A 458 14.51 -7.06 28.74
N ARG A 459 13.34 -6.80 28.16
CA ARG A 459 12.83 -5.43 28.02
C ARG A 459 12.62 -4.85 29.43
N CYS A 460 13.02 -3.59 29.63
CA CYS A 460 13.02 -2.91 30.94
C CYS A 460 11.69 -2.24 31.22
#